data_AF-A0A933M0S3-F1
#
_entry.id   AF-A0A933M0S3-F1
#
_cell.length_a   1.000
_cell.length_b   1.000
_cell.length_c   1.000
_cell.angle_alpha   90.00
_cell.angle_beta   90.00
_cell.angle_gamma   90.00
#
_symmetry.space_group_name_H-M   'P 1'
#
loop_
_entity.id
_entity.type
_entity.pdbx_description
1 polymer ?
#
loop_
_entity_poly.entity_id
_entity_poly.type
_entity_poly.pdbx_seq_one_letter_code
_entity_poly.pdbx_strand_id
1 'polypeptide(L)' 'MLTSLSNERVKRVRALQTQRKTREKEKRFVIEGVRLIEEALQANADFDFVFYEETKDERARNLLDELTRRRVSLTPEI' A
#
# COMPACT_ATOMS: atom_id res chain seq x y z
N MET A 1 -6.09 5.83 20.02
CA MET A 1 -6.92 4.61 19.86
C MET A 1 -6.69 4.11 18.43
N LEU A 2 -5.84 3.10 18.22
CA LEU A 2 -5.62 2.57 16.85
C LEU A 2 -6.89 1.84 16.41
N THR A 3 -7.55 2.37 15.38
CA THR A 3 -8.79 1.84 14.82
C THR A 3 -8.58 0.41 14.33
N SER A 4 -9.54 -0.49 14.61
CA SER A 4 -9.40 -1.96 14.42
C SER A 4 -8.92 -2.36 13.02
N LEU A 5 -9.38 -1.65 11.99
CA LEU A 5 -9.03 -1.88 10.58
C LEU A 5 -7.57 -1.56 10.26
N SER A 6 -7.04 -0.43 10.77
CA SER A 6 -5.63 -0.09 10.59
C SER A 6 -4.75 -1.12 11.31
N ASN A 7 -5.15 -1.58 12.50
CA ASN A 7 -4.45 -2.65 13.22
C ASN A 7 -4.45 -3.98 12.44
N GLU A 8 -5.54 -4.35 11.77
CA GLU A 8 -5.59 -5.55 10.93
C GLU A 8 -4.71 -5.40 9.68
N ARG A 9 -4.75 -4.26 9.00
CA ARG A 9 -3.90 -3.97 7.83
C ARG A 9 -2.42 -3.97 8.19
N VAL A 10 -2.03 -3.37 9.31
CA VAL A 10 -0.65 -3.38 9.80
C VAL A 10 -0.20 -4.81 10.13
N LYS A 11 -1.04 -5.61 10.81
CA LYS A 11 -0.74 -7.03 11.06
C LYS A 11 -0.57 -7.81 9.76
N ARG A 12 -1.42 -7.55 8.75
CA ARG A 12 -1.35 -8.17 7.44
C ARG A 12 -0.07 -7.81 6.70
N VAL A 13 0.32 -6.53 6.66
CA VAL A 13 1.59 -6.08 6.08
C VAL A 13 2.78 -6.78 6.73
N ARG A 14 2.83 -6.80 8.07
CA ARG A 14 3.90 -7.52 8.80
C ARG A 14 3.94 -9.01 8.46
N ALA A 15 2.79 -9.66 8.33
CA ALA A 15 2.72 -11.06 7.95
C ALA A 15 3.21 -11.29 6.51
N LEU A 16 2.83 -10.42 5.57
CA LEU A 16 3.27 -10.50 4.17
C LEU A 16 4.78 -10.27 4.03
N GLN A 17 5.38 -9.36 4.80
CA GLN A 17 6.82 -9.13 4.81
C GLN A 17 7.59 -10.34 5.39
N THR A 18 7.13 -10.88 6.51
CA THR A 18 7.90 -11.87 7.30
C THR A 18 7.61 -13.34 6.97
N GLN A 19 6.43 -13.67 6.43
CA GLN A 19 5.98 -15.06 6.29
C GLN A 19 5.77 -15.44 4.81
N ARG A 20 6.67 -16.29 4.26
CA ARG A 20 6.54 -16.82 2.89
C ARG A 20 5.19 -17.49 2.63
N LYS A 21 4.74 -18.33 3.57
CA LYS A 21 3.47 -19.06 3.46
C LYS A 21 2.28 -18.12 3.31
N THR A 22 2.31 -16.95 3.95
CA THR A 22 1.26 -15.93 3.85
C THR A 22 1.25 -15.30 2.46
N ARG A 23 2.43 -14.95 1.91
CA ARG A 23 2.54 -14.45 0.52
C ARG A 23 2.02 -15.47 -0.50
N GLU A 24 2.37 -16.74 -0.33
CA GLU A 24 1.93 -17.81 -1.24
C GLU A 24 0.42 -18.04 -1.16
N LYS A 25 -0.13 -18.08 0.06
CA LYS A 25 -1.57 -18.26 0.30
C LYS A 25 -2.38 -17.10 -0.26
N GLU A 26 -1.95 -15.86 -0.02
CA GLU A 26 -2.70 -14.66 -0.42
C GLU A 26 -2.38 -14.22 -1.86
N LYS A 27 -1.28 -14.68 -2.46
CA LYS A 27 -0.75 -14.18 -3.74
C LYS A 27 -0.61 -12.66 -3.75
N ARG A 28 -0.07 -12.16 -2.64
CA ARG A 28 0.18 -10.74 -2.38
C ARG A 28 1.56 -10.57 -1.76
N PHE A 29 2.13 -9.39 -1.96
CA PHE A 29 3.39 -8.97 -1.36
C PHE A 29 3.34 -7.46 -1.13
N VAL A 30 4.28 -6.97 -0.33
CA VAL A 30 4.39 -5.55 0.00
C VAL A 30 5.49 -4.94 -0.87
N ILE A 31 5.22 -3.76 -1.42
CA ILE A 31 6.20 -2.91 -2.10
C ILE A 31 6.26 -1.58 -1.37
N GLU A 32 7.44 -0.97 -1.37
CA GLU A 32 7.69 0.28 -0.64
C GLU A 32 8.46 1.27 -1.53
N GLY A 33 8.15 2.55 -1.36
CA GLY A 33 8.77 3.64 -2.10
C GLY A 33 8.03 4.02 -3.38
N VAL A 34 8.10 5.32 -3.70
CA VAL A 34 7.33 5.96 -4.78
C VAL A 34 7.55 5.29 -6.13
N ARG A 35 8.82 5.00 -6.48
CA ARG A 35 9.16 4.40 -7.78
C ARG A 35 8.54 3.03 -8.01
N LEU A 36 8.60 2.13 -7.01
CA LEU A 36 8.04 0.78 -7.17
C LEU A 36 6.51 0.82 -7.29
N ILE A 37 5.86 1.74 -6.56
CA ILE A 37 4.42 1.92 -6.63
C ILE A 37 4.00 2.48 -8.00
N GLU A 38 4.76 3.43 -8.56
CA GLU A 38 4.56 3.93 -9.93
C GLU A 38 4.70 2.82 -10.97
N GLU A 39 5.76 2.00 -10.89
CA GLU A 39 5.97 0.88 -11.81
C GLU A 39 4.81 -0.14 -11.73
N ALA A 40 4.35 -0.45 -10.52
CA ALA A 40 3.18 -1.31 -10.31
C ALA A 40 1.89 -0.70 -10.88
N LEU A 41 1.73 0.62 -10.78
CA LEU A 41 0.57 1.31 -11.31
C LEU A 41 0.58 1.37 -12.85
N GLN A 42 1.74 1.59 -13.45
CA GLN A 42 1.96 1.49 -14.91
C GLN A 42 1.70 0.08 -15.43
N ALA A 43 2.06 -0.95 -14.66
CA ALA A 43 1.79 -2.34 -14.96
C ALA A 43 0.32 -2.76 -14.74
N ASN A 44 -0.55 -1.84 -14.28
CA ASN A 44 -1.93 -2.13 -13.88
C ASN A 44 -2.04 -3.26 -12.83
N ALA A 45 -1.12 -3.28 -11.87
CA ALA A 45 -1.18 -4.22 -10.76
C ALA A 45 -2.41 -3.95 -9.87
N ASP A 46 -2.91 -5.01 -9.24
CA ASP A 46 -3.99 -4.93 -8.26
C ASP A 46 -3.44 -4.47 -6.90
N PHE A 47 -3.99 -3.36 -6.39
CA PHE A 47 -3.66 -2.83 -5.06
C PHE A 47 -4.79 -3.11 -4.08
N ASP A 48 -4.49 -3.79 -2.97
CA ASP A 48 -5.47 -4.01 -1.90
C ASP A 48 -5.65 -2.73 -1.05
N PHE A 49 -4.53 -2.11 -0.64
CA PHE A 49 -4.48 -0.82 0.06
C PHE A 49 -3.05 -0.25 0.00
N VAL A 50 -2.93 1.06 0.24
CA VAL A 50 -1.64 1.75 0.32
C VAL A 50 -1.57 2.55 1.61
N PHE A 51 -0.46 2.41 2.34
CA PHE A 51 -0.11 3.27 3.45
C PHE A 51 0.68 4.47 2.93
N TYR A 52 0.41 5.66 3.48
CA TYR A 52 1.13 6.87 3.14
C TYR A 52 1.24 7.80 4.34
N GLU A 53 2.29 8.60 4.35
CA GLU A 53 2.43 9.75 5.26
C GLU A 53 2.21 11.04 4.46
N GLU A 54 1.82 12.11 5.15
CA GLU A 54 1.73 13.43 4.52
C GLU A 54 3.12 13.87 4.02
N THR A 55 3.19 14.25 2.75
CA THR A 55 4.46 14.60 2.11
C THR A 55 4.34 15.86 1.26
N LYS A 56 5.42 16.66 1.25
CA LYS A 56 5.58 17.81 0.36
C LYS A 56 6.18 17.43 -0.99
N ASP A 57 6.56 16.16 -1.19
CA ASP A 57 7.03 15.69 -2.49
C ASP A 57 5.87 15.74 -3.50
N GLU A 58 6.09 16.44 -4.61
CA GLU A 58 5.12 16.55 -5.70
C GLU A 58 4.89 15.21 -6.41
N ARG A 59 5.95 14.40 -6.55
CA ARG A 59 5.86 13.09 -7.21
C ARG A 59 4.97 12.14 -6.41
N ALA A 60 5.17 12.09 -5.09
CA ALA A 60 4.34 11.29 -4.21
C ALA A 60 2.87 11.78 -4.17
N ARG A 61 2.64 13.10 -4.22
CA ARG A 61 1.28 13.66 -4.31
C ARG A 61 0.57 13.26 -5.61
N ASN A 62 1.24 13.38 -6.75
CA ASN A 62 0.69 12.95 -8.04
C ASN A 62 0.35 11.45 -8.05
N LEU A 63 1.18 10.63 -7.40
CA LEU A 63 0.93 9.20 -7.24
C LEU A 63 -0.32 8.92 -6.38
N LEU A 64 -0.50 9.63 -5.26
CA LEU A 64 -1.69 9.48 -4.40
C LEU A 64 -2.97 9.89 -5.15
N ASP A 65 -2.91 10.95 -5.97
CA ASP A 65 -4.04 11.36 -6.81
C ASP A 65 -4.40 10.27 -7.83
N GLU A 66 -3.39 9.63 -8.44
CA GLU A 66 -3.62 8.55 -9.39
C GLU A 66 -4.21 7.30 -8.75
N LEU A 67 -3.71 6.91 -7.58
CA LEU A 67 -4.27 5.82 -6.77
C LEU A 67 -5.72 6.11 -6.37
N THR A 68 -6.03 7.36 -6.02
CA THR A 68 -7.39 7.81 -5.70
C THR A 68 -8.32 7.68 -6.92
N ARG A 69 -7.87 8.09 -8.11
CA ARG A 69 -8.63 7.92 -9.37
C ARG A 69 -8.94 6.45 -9.67
N ARG A 70 -8.01 5.55 -9.34
CA ARG A 70 -8.18 4.09 -9.47
C ARG A 70 -8.99 3.45 -8.35
N ARG A 71 -9.50 4.25 -7.40
CA ARG A 71 -10.29 3.81 -6.23
C ARG A 71 -9.53 2.83 -5.32
N VAL A 72 -8.21 2.97 -5.24
CA VAL A 72 -7.39 2.21 -4.29
C VAL A 72 -7.64 2.73 -2.87
N SER A 73 -7.73 1.83 -1.89
CA SER A 73 -7.91 2.21 -0.48
C SER A 73 -6.63 2.84 0.07
N LEU A 74 -6.61 4.17 0.21
CA LEU A 74 -5.52 4.90 0.86
C LEU A 74 -5.74 4.95 2.38
N THR A 75 -4.70 4.64 3.14
CA THR A 75 -4.72 4.70 4.62
C THR A 75 -3.57 5.60 5.08
N PRO A 76 -3.84 6.74 5.74
CA PRO A 76 -2.76 7.52 6.35
C PRO A 76 -2.13 6.70 7.48
N GLU A 77 -0.79 6.63 7.49
CA GLU A 77 -0.02 6.12 8.62
C GLU A 77 0.07 7.22 9.69
N ILE A 78 -0.15 6.86 10.97
CA ILE A 78 -0.14 7.80 12.11
C ILE A 78 1.28 7.93 12.65
#